data_AF-A0A7S1I9W1-F1
#
_entry.id   AF-A0A7S1I9W1-F1
#
_cell.length_a   1.000
_cell.length_b   1.000
_cell.length_c   1.000
_cell.angle_alpha   90.00
_cell.angle_beta   90.00
_cell.angle_gamma   90.00
#
_symmetry.space_group_name_H-M   'P 1'
#
loop_
_entity.id
_entity.type
_entity.pdbx_description
1 polymer ?
#
loop_
_entity_poly.entity_id
_entity_poly.type
_entity_poly.pdbx_seq_one_letter_code
_entity_poly.pdbx_strand_id
1 'polypeptide(L)'
;QLFTQTCGMLGRATPRNACISSLCKYTLPDAVQDLLNFSITPKHVQVLKVLFNIANGLGAVLGSSWYLLLKTFQQLDAYLVLTQESSASSRASPNGRAPGSPFDPRGGGAAQQQDLPFSVQSEVALLASLMASVFNSTSYLDEAALLALLNCLISLSDDALAATHLPEVPRSPSPLGSLEASLSRRQRMFGCTKIVEVTRLNIGRVVVFRDVVYSYFESIVLSSQDPAARQTAVESVAAIVE
;
A
#
# COMPACT_ATOMS: atom_id res chain seq x y z
N GLN A 1 8.08 -4.21 -20.81
CA GLN A 1 7.26 -3.00 -21.11
C GLN A 1 6.59 -3.12 -22.48
N LEU A 2 7.33 -3.39 -23.56
CA LEU A 2 6.76 -3.52 -24.92
C LEU A 2 5.64 -4.57 -25.02
N PHE A 3 5.80 -5.75 -24.41
CA PHE A 3 4.77 -6.81 -24.45
C PHE A 3 3.42 -6.38 -23.85
N THR A 4 3.41 -5.86 -22.62
CA THR A 4 2.17 -5.43 -21.94
C THR A 4 1.51 -4.26 -22.65
N GLN A 5 2.31 -3.33 -23.18
CA GLN A 5 1.83 -2.18 -23.93
C GLN A 5 1.23 -2.60 -25.28
N THR A 6 1.91 -3.49 -26.02
CA THR A 6 1.40 -4.07 -27.27
C THR A 6 0.15 -4.92 -27.02
N CYS A 7 0.10 -5.75 -25.98
CA CYS A 7 -1.12 -6.49 -25.64
C CYS A 7 -2.26 -5.58 -25.18
N GLY A 8 -1.97 -4.49 -24.46
CA GLY A 8 -2.94 -3.48 -24.07
C GLY A 8 -3.53 -2.75 -25.29
N MET A 9 -2.68 -2.31 -26.22
CA MET A 9 -3.11 -1.64 -27.46
C MET A 9 -3.82 -2.59 -28.44
N LEU A 10 -3.45 -3.88 -28.46
CA LEU A 10 -4.07 -4.89 -29.31
C LEU A 10 -5.34 -5.51 -28.69
N GLY A 11 -5.86 -4.98 -27.57
CA GLY A 11 -7.07 -5.49 -26.92
C GLY A 11 -6.94 -6.92 -26.36
N ARG A 12 -5.72 -7.44 -26.21
CA ARG A 12 -5.47 -8.79 -25.68
C ARG A 12 -5.46 -8.77 -24.15
N ALA A 13 -6.66 -8.65 -23.58
CA ALA A 13 -6.86 -8.59 -22.13
C ALA A 13 -6.31 -9.83 -21.40
N THR A 14 -6.51 -11.05 -21.93
CA THR A 14 -6.07 -12.30 -21.27
C THR A 14 -4.56 -12.38 -21.04
N PRO A 15 -3.66 -12.24 -22.05
CA PRO A 15 -2.22 -12.30 -21.81
C PRO A 15 -1.70 -11.11 -21.01
N ARG A 16 -2.31 -9.92 -21.15
CA ARG A 16 -1.98 -8.76 -20.32
C ARG A 16 -2.26 -9.05 -18.85
N ASN A 17 -3.45 -9.55 -18.53
CA ASN A 17 -3.87 -9.81 -17.16
C ASN A 17 -3.07 -10.96 -16.54
N ALA A 18 -2.74 -12.00 -17.32
CA ALA A 18 -1.86 -13.08 -16.88
C ALA A 18 -0.44 -12.57 -16.56
N CYS A 19 0.10 -11.66 -17.38
CA CYS A 19 1.40 -11.02 -17.13
C CYS A 19 1.36 -10.15 -15.87
N ILE A 20 0.35 -9.29 -15.72
CA ILE A 20 0.16 -8.45 -14.51
C ILE A 20 0.06 -9.33 -13.26
N SER A 21 -0.79 -10.35 -13.29
CA SER A 21 -0.94 -11.32 -12.21
C SER A 21 0.39 -11.98 -11.83
N SER A 22 1.17 -12.40 -12.83
CA SER A 22 2.50 -12.98 -12.60
C SER A 22 3.47 -11.98 -11.98
N LEU A 23 3.49 -10.73 -12.43
CA LEU A 23 4.34 -9.70 -11.85
C LEU A 23 3.94 -9.42 -10.40
N CYS A 24 2.66 -9.15 -10.13
CA CYS A 24 2.14 -8.89 -8.79
C CYS A 24 2.47 -10.02 -7.80
N LYS A 25 2.24 -11.28 -8.19
CA LYS A 25 2.45 -12.47 -7.34
C LYS A 25 3.87 -12.61 -6.79
N TYR A 26 4.89 -12.16 -7.53
CA TYR A 26 6.29 -12.30 -7.13
C TYR A 26 6.93 -10.98 -6.69
N THR A 27 6.15 -9.91 -6.51
CA THR A 27 6.71 -8.60 -6.16
C THR A 27 6.82 -8.39 -4.65
N LEU A 28 5.73 -8.61 -3.91
CA LEU A 28 5.66 -8.44 -2.47
C LEU A 28 4.78 -9.55 -1.84
N PRO A 29 5.04 -9.95 -0.59
CA PRO A 29 4.18 -10.89 0.12
C PRO A 29 2.79 -10.32 0.43
N ASP A 30 1.77 -11.18 0.39
CA ASP A 30 0.39 -10.82 0.71
C ASP A 30 0.15 -10.69 2.22
N ALA A 31 0.74 -11.58 3.03
CA ALA A 31 0.54 -11.60 4.47
C ALA A 31 1.48 -10.61 5.18
N VAL A 32 0.94 -9.86 6.15
CA VAL A 32 1.75 -8.94 6.99
C VAL A 32 2.90 -9.69 7.67
N GLN A 33 2.65 -10.92 8.14
CA GLN A 33 3.66 -11.73 8.81
C GLN A 33 4.84 -12.10 7.90
N ASP A 34 4.58 -12.37 6.62
CA ASP A 34 5.63 -12.63 5.63
C ASP A 34 6.37 -11.32 5.27
N LEU A 35 5.65 -10.21 5.25
CA LEU A 35 6.19 -8.88 4.97
C LEU A 35 7.17 -8.41 6.06
N LEU A 36 6.95 -8.76 7.33
CA LEU A 36 7.85 -8.43 8.45
C LEU A 36 9.26 -9.00 8.26
N ASN A 37 9.36 -10.17 7.61
CA ASN A 37 10.63 -10.86 7.36
C ASN A 37 11.14 -10.66 5.93
N PHE A 38 10.47 -9.82 5.14
CA PHE A 38 10.77 -9.63 3.74
C PHE A 38 11.88 -8.60 3.52
N SER A 39 12.87 -8.98 2.72
CA SER A 39 13.93 -8.07 2.26
C SER A 39 13.70 -7.66 0.81
N ILE A 40 13.54 -6.36 0.57
CA ILE A 40 13.41 -5.83 -0.78
C ILE A 40 14.74 -5.97 -1.53
N THR A 41 14.69 -6.44 -2.77
CA THR A 41 15.87 -6.60 -3.63
C THR A 41 15.76 -5.66 -4.83
N PRO A 42 16.86 -5.37 -5.54
CA PRO A 42 16.80 -4.56 -6.77
C PRO A 42 15.83 -5.12 -7.81
N LYS A 43 15.61 -6.45 -7.83
CA LYS A 43 14.63 -7.09 -8.73
C LYS A 43 13.20 -6.69 -8.35
N HIS A 44 12.85 -6.70 -7.07
CA HIS A 44 11.53 -6.29 -6.58
C HIS A 44 11.26 -4.82 -6.91
N VAL A 45 12.25 -3.94 -6.67
CA VAL A 45 12.18 -2.52 -7.02
C VAL A 45 11.94 -2.31 -8.51
N GLN A 46 12.65 -3.07 -9.36
CA GLN A 46 12.49 -2.96 -10.80
C GLN A 46 11.11 -3.44 -11.27
N VAL A 47 10.59 -4.51 -10.68
CA VAL A 47 9.22 -4.99 -10.99
C VAL A 47 8.19 -3.94 -10.57
N LEU A 48 8.33 -3.32 -9.38
CA LEU A 48 7.44 -2.24 -8.94
C LEU A 48 7.45 -1.05 -9.91
N LYS A 49 8.64 -0.62 -10.39
CA LYS A 49 8.75 0.42 -11.42
C LYS A 49 8.01 0.03 -12.71
N VAL A 50 8.08 -1.24 -13.12
CA VAL A 50 7.32 -1.74 -14.27
C VAL A 50 5.81 -1.70 -14.00
N LEU A 51 5.35 -2.09 -12.80
CA LEU A 51 3.94 -2.04 -12.42
C LEU A 51 3.40 -0.61 -12.41
N PHE A 52 4.16 0.36 -11.89
CA PHE A 52 3.78 1.78 -11.95
C PHE A 52 3.69 2.30 -13.39
N ASN A 53 4.64 1.93 -14.24
CA ASN A 53 4.59 2.31 -15.65
C ASN A 53 3.39 1.67 -16.38
N ILE A 54 3.00 0.44 -16.01
CA ILE A 54 1.79 -0.21 -16.52
C ILE A 54 0.54 0.54 -16.05
N ALA A 55 0.46 0.90 -14.76
CA ALA A 55 -0.66 1.64 -14.20
C ALA A 55 -0.85 2.99 -14.91
N ASN A 56 0.23 3.75 -15.09
CA ASN A 56 0.20 5.05 -15.77
C ASN A 56 -0.07 4.92 -17.28
N GLY A 57 0.59 3.97 -17.95
CA GLY A 57 0.52 3.86 -19.41
C GLY A 57 -0.72 3.15 -19.93
N LEU A 58 -1.32 2.26 -19.13
CA LEU A 58 -2.48 1.45 -19.52
C LEU A 58 -3.71 1.70 -18.64
N GLY A 59 -3.70 2.74 -17.81
CA GLY A 59 -4.76 3.05 -16.85
C GLY A 59 -6.18 3.02 -17.44
N ALA A 60 -6.32 3.57 -18.65
CA ALA A 60 -7.59 3.65 -19.38
C ALA A 60 -8.20 2.27 -19.75
N VAL A 61 -7.37 1.22 -19.88
CA VAL A 61 -7.82 -0.09 -20.39
C VAL A 61 -7.66 -1.22 -19.37
N LEU A 62 -7.13 -0.95 -18.17
CA LEU A 62 -6.83 -1.99 -17.18
C LEU A 62 -8.08 -2.72 -16.65
N GLY A 63 -9.21 -2.02 -16.52
CA GLY A 63 -10.45 -2.61 -16.00
C GLY A 63 -10.23 -3.32 -14.66
N SER A 64 -10.71 -4.55 -14.52
CA SER A 64 -10.55 -5.35 -13.29
C SER A 64 -9.10 -5.68 -12.91
N SER A 65 -8.13 -5.50 -13.81
CA SER A 65 -6.71 -5.70 -13.48
C SER A 65 -6.15 -4.62 -12.55
N TRP A 66 -6.87 -3.49 -12.40
CA TRP A 66 -6.56 -2.51 -11.37
C TRP A 66 -6.52 -3.14 -9.99
N TYR A 67 -7.42 -4.08 -9.67
CA TYR A 67 -7.45 -4.74 -8.37
C TYR A 67 -6.09 -5.36 -7.99
N LEU A 68 -5.47 -6.11 -8.91
CA LEU A 68 -4.17 -6.76 -8.65
C LEU A 68 -3.05 -5.73 -8.41
N LEU A 69 -3.04 -4.64 -9.19
CA LEU A 69 -2.06 -3.57 -9.01
C LEU A 69 -2.25 -2.85 -7.66
N LEU A 70 -3.50 -2.51 -7.34
CA LEU A 70 -3.87 -1.83 -6.10
C LEU A 70 -3.55 -2.69 -4.87
N LYS A 71 -3.79 -4.00 -4.95
CA LYS A 71 -3.39 -4.95 -3.89
C LYS A 71 -1.87 -4.96 -3.70
N THR A 72 -1.09 -4.98 -4.77
CA THR A 72 0.38 -4.85 -4.67
C THR A 72 0.81 -3.48 -4.12
N PHE A 73 0.10 -2.40 -4.44
CA PHE A 73 0.39 -1.07 -3.88
C PHE A 73 0.05 -0.98 -2.39
N GLN A 74 -1.02 -1.63 -1.92
CA GLN A 74 -1.35 -1.75 -0.50
C GLN A 74 -0.24 -2.47 0.29
N GLN A 75 0.34 -3.53 -0.29
CA GLN A 75 1.48 -4.23 0.30
C GLN A 75 2.72 -3.33 0.36
N LEU A 76 2.97 -2.58 -0.71
CA LEU A 76 4.07 -1.64 -0.75
C LEU A 76 3.89 -0.52 0.28
N ASP A 77 2.70 0.04 0.45
CA ASP A 77 2.41 1.07 1.46
C ASP A 77 2.75 0.58 2.88
N ALA A 78 2.35 -0.65 3.22
CA ALA A 78 2.73 -1.28 4.49
C ALA A 78 4.25 -1.46 4.62
N TYR A 79 4.93 -1.86 3.54
CA TYR A 79 6.39 -2.02 3.53
C TYR A 79 7.12 -0.68 3.72
N LEU A 80 6.67 0.39 3.05
CA LEU A 80 7.28 1.73 3.16
C LEU A 80 7.32 2.19 4.62
N VAL A 81 6.26 1.94 5.39
CA VAL A 81 6.18 2.29 6.81
C VAL A 81 7.12 1.44 7.65
N LEU A 82 7.18 0.14 7.39
CA LEU A 82 8.08 -0.76 8.10
C LEU A 82 9.54 -0.29 7.97
N THR A 83 9.94 0.20 6.79
CA THR A 83 11.27 0.78 6.59
C THR A 83 11.47 2.12 7.32
N GLN A 84 10.42 2.93 7.46
CA GLN A 84 10.48 4.18 8.22
C GLN A 84 10.63 3.93 9.73
N GLU A 85 9.84 3.02 10.31
CA GLU A 85 9.94 2.70 11.74
C GLU A 85 11.29 2.07 12.11
N SER A 86 11.83 1.22 11.24
CA SER A 86 13.17 0.65 11.40
C SER A 86 14.26 1.74 11.46
N SER A 87 14.11 2.80 10.66
CA SER A 87 15.04 3.95 10.63
C SER A 87 14.87 4.92 11.82
N ALA A 88 13.69 4.94 12.46
CA ALA A 88 13.43 5.77 13.64
C ALA A 88 13.98 5.11 14.91
N SER A 89 13.86 3.79 15.04
CA SER A 89 14.44 3.03 16.15
C SER A 89 15.97 3.09 16.21
N SER A 90 16.66 3.20 15.07
CA SER A 90 18.12 3.38 15.03
C SER A 90 18.59 4.79 15.42
N ARG A 91 17.69 5.79 15.40
CA ARG A 91 17.97 7.17 15.86
C ARG A 91 17.67 7.39 17.36
N ALA A 92 17.03 6.44 18.03
CA ALA A 92 16.68 6.53 19.45
C ALA A 92 17.78 6.03 20.40
N SER A 93 19.06 6.13 20.01
CA SER A 93 20.19 5.96 20.93
C SER A 93 20.87 7.32 21.17
N PRO A 94 20.44 8.11 22.16
CA PRO A 94 21.25 9.20 22.67
C PRO A 94 22.35 8.56 23.50
N ASN A 95 23.46 8.23 22.84
CA ASN A 95 24.68 7.83 23.53
C ASN A 95 25.25 9.08 24.23
N GLY A 96 24.69 9.41 25.40
CA GLY A 96 25.27 10.31 26.38
C GLY A 96 26.52 9.67 26.96
N ARG A 97 27.62 9.70 26.20
CA ARG A 97 28.91 9.19 26.61
C ARG A 97 29.55 10.19 27.58
N ALA A 98 29.45 9.92 28.88
CA ALA A 98 30.32 10.51 29.88
C ALA A 98 31.76 9.96 29.69
N PRO A 99 32.81 10.80 29.74
CA PRO A 99 34.18 10.33 29.59
C PRO A 99 34.76 9.89 30.95
N GLY A 100 35.13 8.61 31.06
CA GLY A 100 36.12 8.16 32.04
C GLY A 100 35.82 6.84 32.76
N SER A 101 36.34 5.72 32.23
CA SER A 101 37.11 4.73 33.00
C SER A 101 37.66 3.65 32.05
N PRO A 102 38.90 3.15 32.21
CA PRO A 102 39.48 2.12 31.35
C PRO A 102 39.34 0.70 31.95
N PHE A 103 39.44 -0.30 31.07
CA PHE A 103 39.52 -1.76 31.27
C PHE A 103 38.20 -2.55 31.38
N ASP A 104 37.87 -3.26 30.28
CA ASP A 104 37.62 -4.72 30.31
C ASP A 104 37.68 -5.31 28.89
N PRO A 105 38.54 -6.32 28.60
CA PRO A 105 38.60 -6.97 27.30
C PRO A 105 38.01 -8.39 27.40
N ARG A 106 36.72 -8.58 27.13
CA ARG A 106 36.16 -9.90 26.75
C ARG A 106 34.67 -9.83 26.39
N GLY A 107 34.34 -10.35 25.22
CA GLY A 107 33.06 -11.03 25.00
C GLY A 107 32.13 -10.37 23.98
N GLY A 108 32.22 -10.86 22.74
CA GLY A 108 31.11 -11.61 22.15
C GLY A 108 29.90 -10.83 21.61
N GLY A 109 29.72 -10.96 20.29
CA GLY A 109 28.40 -10.83 19.67
C GLY A 109 28.14 -9.49 19.01
N ALA A 110 28.87 -9.19 17.94
CA ALA A 110 28.37 -8.26 16.92
C ALA A 110 27.13 -8.90 16.30
N ALA A 111 25.96 -8.65 16.89
CA ALA A 111 24.71 -8.75 16.18
C ALA A 111 24.82 -7.78 15.01
N GLN A 112 24.96 -8.34 13.81
CA GLN A 112 25.08 -7.62 12.56
C GLN A 112 23.74 -6.95 12.29
N GLN A 113 23.53 -5.80 12.93
CA GLN A 113 22.43 -4.90 12.68
C GLN A 113 22.62 -4.42 11.25
N GLN A 114 21.82 -4.98 10.34
CA GLN A 114 21.86 -4.65 8.92
C GLN A 114 21.34 -3.22 8.76
N ASP A 115 22.24 -2.24 8.90
CA ASP A 115 22.03 -0.92 8.33
C ASP A 115 21.73 -1.11 6.84
N LEU A 116 20.48 -0.84 6.45
CA LEU A 116 20.11 -0.86 5.04
C LEU A 116 21.03 0.14 4.31
N PRO A 117 21.72 -0.26 3.23
CA PRO A 117 22.61 0.63 2.51
C PRO A 117 21.87 1.91 2.09
N PHE A 118 22.51 3.08 2.18
CA PHE A 118 21.96 4.38 1.78
C PHE A 118 21.25 4.35 0.40
N SER A 119 21.73 3.49 -0.52
CA SER A 119 21.11 3.20 -1.82
C SER A 119 19.65 2.74 -1.70
N VAL A 120 19.32 1.86 -0.76
CA VAL A 120 17.97 1.28 -0.61
C VAL A 120 16.99 2.32 -0.09
N GLN A 121 17.41 3.20 0.82
CA GLN A 121 16.55 4.27 1.34
C GLN A 121 16.11 5.24 0.23
N SER A 122 17.02 5.56 -0.69
CA SER A 122 16.70 6.42 -1.84
C SER A 122 15.72 5.75 -2.81
N GLU A 123 15.83 4.42 -2.99
CA GLU A 123 14.90 3.66 -3.82
C GLU A 123 13.51 3.56 -3.19
N VAL A 124 13.42 3.37 -1.87
CA VAL A 124 12.16 3.36 -1.12
C VAL A 124 11.42 4.70 -1.26
N ALA A 125 12.13 5.83 -1.11
CA ALA A 125 11.56 7.16 -1.32
C ALA A 125 11.08 7.36 -2.77
N LEU A 126 11.85 6.87 -3.75
CA LEU A 126 11.44 6.88 -5.14
C LEU A 126 10.16 6.06 -5.36
N LEU A 127 10.05 4.86 -4.80
CA LEU A 127 8.86 4.02 -4.92
C LEU A 127 7.61 4.71 -4.34
N ALA A 128 7.74 5.38 -3.19
CA ALA A 128 6.65 6.18 -2.62
C ALA A 128 6.20 7.29 -3.57
N SER A 129 7.15 8.02 -4.16
CA SER A 129 6.85 9.08 -5.14
C SER A 129 6.18 8.55 -6.42
N LEU A 130 6.61 7.38 -6.92
CA LEU A 130 6.03 6.76 -8.10
C LEU A 130 4.61 6.25 -7.82
N MET A 131 4.35 5.69 -6.64
CA MET A 131 3.00 5.31 -6.23
C MET A 131 2.08 6.53 -6.17
N ALA A 132 2.51 7.62 -5.53
CA ALA A 132 1.75 8.86 -5.49
C ALA A 132 1.48 9.40 -6.92
N SER A 133 2.47 9.31 -7.82
CA SER A 133 2.29 9.69 -9.21
C SER A 133 1.19 8.90 -9.93
N VAL A 134 1.00 7.61 -9.61
CA VAL A 134 -0.10 6.81 -10.19
C VAL A 134 -1.44 7.39 -9.79
N PHE A 135 -1.65 7.71 -8.52
CA PHE A 135 -2.91 8.29 -8.06
C PHE A 135 -3.12 9.72 -8.58
N ASN A 136 -2.06 10.53 -8.65
CA ASN A 136 -2.12 11.86 -9.28
C ASN A 136 -2.51 11.79 -10.77
N SER A 137 -2.06 10.75 -11.48
CA SER A 137 -2.38 10.54 -12.89
C SER A 137 -3.85 10.19 -13.15
N THR A 138 -4.62 9.85 -12.10
CA THR A 138 -6.06 9.54 -12.24
C THR A 138 -6.88 10.71 -12.78
N SER A 139 -6.39 11.93 -12.61
CA SER A 139 -6.96 13.15 -13.22
C SER A 139 -7.05 13.09 -14.75
N TYR A 140 -6.19 12.29 -15.40
CA TYR A 140 -6.15 12.11 -16.85
C TYR A 140 -6.91 10.88 -17.36
N LEU A 141 -7.43 10.03 -16.46
CA LEU A 141 -8.25 8.89 -16.87
C LEU A 141 -9.57 9.38 -17.44
N ASP A 142 -10.18 8.62 -18.34
CA ASP A 142 -11.57 8.86 -18.73
C ASP A 142 -12.53 8.41 -17.62
N GLU A 143 -13.80 8.78 -17.75
CA GLU A 143 -14.83 8.49 -16.75
C GLU A 143 -15.02 6.99 -16.51
N ALA A 144 -15.00 6.19 -17.57
CA ALA A 144 -15.16 4.75 -17.50
C ALA A 144 -13.98 4.06 -16.76
N ALA A 145 -12.74 4.44 -17.06
CA ALA A 145 -11.58 3.87 -16.39
C ALA A 145 -11.45 4.35 -14.94
N LEU A 146 -11.80 5.62 -14.67
CA LEU A 146 -11.83 6.14 -13.30
C LEU A 146 -12.84 5.36 -12.44
N LEU A 147 -14.04 5.13 -12.95
CA LEU A 147 -15.07 4.35 -12.26
C LEU A 147 -14.63 2.88 -12.08
N ALA A 148 -13.97 2.28 -13.07
CA ALA A 148 -13.40 0.95 -12.94
C ALA A 148 -12.32 0.86 -11.85
N LEU A 149 -11.44 1.87 -11.76
CA LEU A 149 -10.43 1.98 -10.71
C LEU A 149 -11.07 2.14 -9.33
N LEU A 150 -12.07 3.01 -9.18
CA LEU A 150 -12.79 3.23 -7.92
C LEU A 150 -13.50 1.95 -7.46
N ASN A 151 -14.16 1.22 -8.36
CA ASN A 151 -14.76 -0.07 -8.03
C ASN A 151 -13.72 -1.10 -7.55
N CYS A 152 -12.53 -1.14 -8.19
CA CYS A 152 -11.46 -2.01 -7.73
C CYS A 152 -10.91 -1.61 -6.35
N LEU A 153 -10.82 -0.30 -6.05
CA LEU A 153 -10.46 0.20 -4.72
C LEU A 153 -11.51 -0.16 -3.66
N ILE A 154 -12.79 -0.06 -4.02
CA ILE A 154 -13.92 -0.46 -3.16
C ILE A 154 -13.82 -1.96 -2.85
N SER A 155 -13.67 -2.82 -3.86
CA SER A 155 -13.52 -4.26 -3.65
C SER A 155 -12.30 -4.59 -2.79
N LEU A 156 -11.16 -3.92 -3.02
CA LEU A 156 -9.96 -4.10 -2.18
C LEU A 156 -10.19 -3.69 -0.72
N SER A 157 -10.94 -2.61 -0.52
CA SER A 157 -11.29 -2.10 0.80
C SER A 157 -12.23 -3.07 1.53
N ASP A 158 -13.23 -3.62 0.84
CA ASP A 158 -14.14 -4.64 1.38
C ASP A 158 -13.40 -5.92 1.76
N ASP A 159 -12.50 -6.41 0.91
CA ASP A 159 -11.71 -7.59 1.22
C ASP A 159 -10.84 -7.39 2.47
N ALA A 160 -10.24 -6.20 2.61
CA ALA A 160 -9.41 -5.85 3.75
C ALA A 160 -10.24 -5.70 5.05
N LEU A 161 -11.44 -5.13 4.96
CA LEU A 161 -12.37 -5.01 6.09
C LEU A 161 -12.99 -6.36 6.47
N ALA A 162 -13.27 -7.25 5.51
CA ALA A 162 -13.81 -8.58 5.78
C ALA A 162 -12.81 -9.50 6.50
N ALA A 163 -11.52 -9.33 6.23
CA ALA A 163 -10.45 -10.11 6.85
C ALA A 163 -10.38 -9.99 8.39
N THR A 164 -11.07 -9.03 9.01
CA THR A 164 -11.10 -8.84 10.48
C THR A 164 -11.99 -9.85 11.20
N HIS A 165 -12.83 -10.62 10.51
CA HIS A 165 -13.79 -11.54 11.14
C HIS A 165 -13.18 -12.89 11.57
N LEU A 166 -11.89 -13.12 11.32
CA LEU A 166 -11.21 -14.31 11.84
C LEU A 166 -10.89 -14.12 13.33
N PRO A 167 -11.14 -15.12 14.18
CA PRO A 167 -10.93 -15.01 15.62
C PRO A 167 -9.46 -14.70 15.92
N GLU A 168 -9.21 -13.46 16.30
CA GLU A 168 -7.90 -12.99 16.76
C GLU A 168 -7.58 -13.74 18.07
N VAL A 169 -6.66 -14.69 18.01
CA VAL A 169 -6.14 -15.35 19.22
C VAL A 169 -5.61 -14.22 20.12
N PRO A 170 -5.95 -14.19 21.42
CA PRO A 170 -5.44 -13.17 22.34
C PRO A 170 -3.90 -13.25 22.39
N ARG A 171 -3.24 -12.41 21.60
CA ARG A 171 -1.78 -12.33 21.58
C ARG A 171 -1.34 -11.43 22.73
N SER A 172 -0.35 -11.87 23.49
CA SER A 172 0.28 -11.06 24.52
C SER A 172 0.80 -9.74 23.93
N PRO A 173 0.81 -8.63 24.70
CA PRO A 173 1.31 -7.34 24.25
C PRO A 173 2.82 -7.41 24.06
N SER A 174 3.23 -7.92 22.91
CA SER A 174 4.61 -7.97 22.45
C SER A 174 4.82 -6.85 21.44
N PRO A 175 5.99 -6.21 21.40
CA PRO A 175 6.27 -5.11 20.47
C PRO A 175 6.07 -5.52 19.01
N LEU A 176 6.36 -6.78 18.68
CA LEU A 176 6.11 -7.35 17.36
C LEU A 176 4.61 -7.44 17.04
N GLY A 177 3.77 -7.84 18.01
CA GLY A 177 2.32 -7.88 17.85
C GLY A 177 1.70 -6.50 17.67
N SER A 178 2.24 -5.47 18.35
CA SER A 178 1.80 -4.08 18.14
C SER A 178 2.13 -3.56 16.74
N LEU A 179 3.30 -3.90 16.21
CA LEU A 179 3.69 -3.53 14.84
C LEU A 179 2.81 -4.23 13.81
N GLU A 180 2.59 -5.54 13.96
CA GLU A 180 1.73 -6.32 13.08
C GLU A 180 0.29 -5.77 13.07
N ALA A 181 -0.26 -5.41 14.23
CA ALA A 181 -1.58 -4.79 14.34
C ALA A 181 -1.63 -3.40 13.67
N SER A 182 -0.56 -2.61 13.78
CA SER A 182 -0.42 -1.30 13.13
C SER A 182 -0.41 -1.43 11.60
N LEU A 183 0.40 -2.35 11.07
CA LEU A 183 0.49 -2.62 9.63
C LEU A 183 -0.83 -3.17 9.09
N SER A 184 -1.46 -4.09 9.82
CA SER A 184 -2.77 -4.65 9.46
C SER A 184 -3.84 -3.57 9.43
N ARG A 185 -3.85 -2.66 10.42
CA ARG A 185 -4.73 -1.48 10.40
C ARG A 185 -4.46 -0.61 9.17
N ARG A 186 -3.20 -0.31 8.87
CA ARG A 186 -2.85 0.51 7.70
C ARG A 186 -3.31 -0.12 6.39
N GLN A 187 -3.11 -1.42 6.20
CA GLN A 187 -3.63 -2.12 5.01
C GLN A 187 -5.15 -1.98 4.90
N ARG A 188 -5.89 -2.14 6.00
CA ARG A 188 -7.35 -1.92 6.02
C ARG A 188 -7.75 -0.51 5.60
N MET A 189 -7.00 0.50 6.01
CA MET A 189 -7.31 1.90 5.70
C MET A 189 -6.87 2.35 4.32
N PHE A 190 -5.99 1.60 3.64
CA PHE A 190 -5.44 1.96 2.34
C PHE A 190 -6.54 2.22 1.29
N GLY A 191 -7.52 1.32 1.20
CA GLY A 191 -8.62 1.43 0.24
C GLY A 191 -9.43 2.71 0.44
N CYS A 192 -10.00 2.91 1.62
CA CYS A 192 -10.73 4.13 2.00
C CYS A 192 -9.91 5.41 1.73
N THR A 193 -8.64 5.43 2.15
CA THR A 193 -7.76 6.60 1.98
C THR A 193 -7.57 6.94 0.50
N LYS A 194 -7.32 5.93 -0.34
CA LYS A 194 -7.14 6.12 -1.78
C LYS A 194 -8.43 6.44 -2.51
N ILE A 195 -9.59 5.95 -2.06
CA ILE A 195 -10.89 6.35 -2.59
C ILE A 195 -11.10 7.85 -2.38
N VAL A 196 -10.85 8.36 -1.16
CA VAL A 196 -10.96 9.79 -0.85
C VAL A 196 -9.97 10.61 -1.69
N GLU A 197 -8.70 10.21 -1.74
CA GLU A 197 -7.67 10.90 -2.52
C GLU A 197 -8.04 11.02 -4.00
N VAL A 198 -8.44 9.91 -4.63
CA VAL A 198 -8.86 9.88 -6.03
C VAL A 198 -10.13 10.70 -6.25
N THR A 199 -11.09 10.62 -5.34
CA THR A 199 -12.34 11.40 -5.41
C THR A 199 -12.05 12.90 -5.38
N ARG A 200 -11.20 13.35 -4.45
CA ARG A 200 -10.82 14.77 -4.32
C ARG A 200 -10.04 15.29 -5.52
N LEU A 201 -9.09 14.50 -6.04
CA LEU A 201 -8.37 14.84 -7.26
C LEU A 201 -9.27 14.97 -8.48
N ASN A 202 -10.44 14.31 -8.47
CA ASN A 202 -11.39 14.27 -9.57
C ASN A 202 -12.71 14.99 -9.26
N ILE A 203 -12.72 15.90 -8.27
CA ILE A 203 -13.96 16.52 -7.76
C ILE A 203 -14.77 17.24 -8.84
N GLY A 204 -14.11 17.82 -9.85
CA GLY A 204 -14.77 18.51 -10.98
C GLY A 204 -15.69 17.62 -11.83
N ARG A 205 -15.56 16.30 -11.70
CA ARG A 205 -16.38 15.28 -12.39
C ARG A 205 -17.00 14.28 -11.41
N VAL A 206 -17.14 14.66 -10.14
CA VAL A 206 -17.65 13.78 -9.07
C VAL A 206 -19.03 13.20 -9.38
N VAL A 207 -19.87 13.92 -10.13
CA VAL A 207 -21.24 13.50 -10.49
C VAL A 207 -21.28 12.10 -11.12
N VAL A 208 -20.22 11.70 -11.83
CA VAL A 208 -20.14 10.41 -12.54
C VAL A 208 -19.99 9.21 -11.59
N PHE A 209 -19.30 9.40 -10.47
CA PHE A 209 -18.96 8.31 -9.54
C PHE A 209 -19.41 8.58 -8.10
N ARG A 210 -20.13 9.68 -7.89
CA ARG A 210 -20.70 10.11 -6.61
C ARG A 210 -21.45 8.95 -5.96
N ASP A 211 -22.48 8.45 -6.62
CA ASP A 211 -23.39 7.49 -6.02
C ASP A 211 -22.66 6.22 -5.58
N VAL A 212 -21.68 5.78 -6.37
CA VAL A 212 -20.84 4.61 -6.04
C VAL A 212 -20.01 4.87 -4.78
N VAL A 213 -19.32 6.02 -4.70
CA VAL A 213 -18.45 6.34 -3.56
C VAL A 213 -19.25 6.61 -2.28
N TYR A 214 -20.35 7.36 -2.37
CA TYR A 214 -21.18 7.66 -1.20
C TYR A 214 -21.91 6.41 -0.70
N SER A 215 -22.50 5.60 -1.59
CA SER A 215 -23.14 4.33 -1.20
C SER A 215 -22.16 3.38 -0.51
N TYR A 216 -20.89 3.40 -0.94
CA TYR A 216 -19.85 2.59 -0.32
C TYR A 216 -19.60 3.01 1.13
N PHE A 217 -19.30 4.29 1.37
CA PHE A 217 -19.03 4.77 2.73
C PHE A 217 -20.27 4.69 3.62
N GLU A 218 -21.47 4.94 3.08
CA GLU A 218 -22.72 4.73 3.80
C GLU A 218 -22.88 3.26 4.24
N SER A 219 -22.56 2.30 3.35
CA SER A 219 -22.59 0.88 3.68
C SER A 219 -21.65 0.53 4.83
N ILE A 220 -20.44 1.08 4.85
CA ILE A 220 -19.48 0.89 5.96
C ILE A 220 -20.06 1.44 7.27
N VAL A 221 -20.61 2.66 7.25
CA VAL A 221 -21.17 3.31 8.44
C VAL A 221 -22.32 2.48 9.03
N LEU A 222 -23.19 1.94 8.18
CA LEU A 222 -24.37 1.18 8.61
C LEU A 222 -24.06 -0.27 9.00
N SER A 223 -23.13 -0.92 8.29
CA SER A 223 -22.94 -2.39 8.38
C SER A 223 -21.69 -2.80 9.15
N SER A 224 -20.68 -1.93 9.29
CA SER A 224 -19.41 -2.32 9.89
C SER A 224 -19.49 -2.42 11.41
N GLN A 225 -19.04 -3.55 11.97
CA GLN A 225 -18.92 -3.74 13.41
C GLN A 225 -17.68 -3.02 13.98
N ASP A 226 -16.66 -2.74 13.16
CA ASP A 226 -15.43 -2.07 13.59
C ASP A 226 -15.68 -0.56 13.77
N PRO A 227 -15.60 -0.01 15.01
CA PRO A 227 -15.79 1.40 15.25
C PRO A 227 -14.76 2.28 14.53
N ALA A 228 -13.52 1.81 14.33
CA ALA A 228 -12.49 2.57 13.63
C ALA A 228 -12.79 2.69 12.13
N ALA A 229 -13.32 1.62 11.52
CA ALA A 229 -13.75 1.64 10.13
C ALA A 229 -14.93 2.60 9.92
N ARG A 230 -15.93 2.57 10.82
CA ARG A 230 -17.07 3.52 10.80
C ARG A 230 -16.59 4.97 10.93
N GLN A 231 -15.71 5.25 11.90
CA GLN A 231 -15.17 6.60 12.10
C GLN A 231 -14.45 7.10 10.85
N THR A 232 -13.60 6.26 10.25
CA THR A 232 -12.88 6.67 9.04
C THR A 232 -13.81 6.85 7.85
N ALA A 233 -14.89 6.07 7.73
CA ALA A 233 -15.88 6.27 6.68
C ALA A 233 -16.60 7.62 6.82
N VAL A 234 -16.96 8.02 8.04
CA VAL A 234 -17.55 9.35 8.31
C VAL A 234 -16.57 10.47 7.95
N GLU A 235 -15.31 10.36 8.38
CA GLU A 235 -14.26 11.32 8.04
C GLU A 235 -14.00 11.38 6.53
N SER A 236 -14.06 10.24 5.85
CA SER A 236 -13.89 10.14 4.40
C SER A 236 -14.98 10.90 3.65
N VAL A 237 -16.24 10.75 4.08
CA VAL A 237 -17.38 11.49 3.52
C VAL A 237 -17.21 12.99 3.76
N ALA A 238 -16.85 13.40 4.97
CA ALA A 238 -16.60 14.82 5.29
C ALA A 238 -15.49 15.41 4.40
N ALA A 239 -14.38 14.70 4.24
CA ALA A 239 -13.23 15.13 3.43
C ALA A 239 -13.51 15.25 1.92
N ILE A 240 -14.59 14.62 1.43
CA ILE A 240 -15.03 14.74 0.03
C ILE A 240 -15.93 15.98 -0.16
N VAL A 241 -16.67 16.38 0.87
CA VAL A 241 -17.62 17.50 0.83
C VAL A 241 -16.93 18.86 1.04
N GLU A 242 -15.81 18.88 1.77
CA GLU A 242 -14.95 20.06 1.98
C GLU A 242 -14.01 20.37 0.81
#